data_AF-A0A0J6KTR3-F1
#
_entry.id   AF-A0A0J6KTR3-F1
#
_cell.length_a   1.000
_cell.length_b   1.000
_cell.length_c   1.000
_cell.angle_alpha   90.00
_cell.angle_beta   90.00
_cell.angle_gamma   90.00
#
_symmetry.space_group_name_H-M   'P 1'
#
loop_
_entity.id
_entity.type
_entity.pdbx_description
1 polymer ?
#
loop_
_entity_poly.entity_id
_entity_poly.type
_entity_poly.pdbx_seq_one_letter_code
_entity_poly.pdbx_strand_id
1 'polypeptide(L)'
;MKCKKCQKDVNIFNTNSYCEECITEFLKHSLFEGIVSWAESLSKADLLFLKSEIYLIEKYKGRKYSTDNIGNLLEDIKDIIKNHLSFYTKEDLIAAILMHRQFFRAAIDLKAEDYWEWMNEFSIANLLIELIFEIDNNNFYGASIGELDEGYCNLVTAISLSRILLNISSVLDVIFKDGEEKLEVSEILKRQNQDEVFGEYFENLKADPSTVKPEQYRIENENLILKLKEENLDFFTLEGKVEDFLKTKYQITPDEMRSLTDLPFRLGNLFESYTFKAQSFKLIIINRDRFYEIVKNEFGLERSKFEKIISIFSLPNLNELKDIDKNINYELKSILVVNDLIIFGPYDLMQNGGVFEALHHSSHFPYLFIEEYQKDMNLMNKEMDGITKHMTSYFVASVVDILIEGGYRVPFEKKRYSGEIVYVPRFEIDKIISNGTNILSNKGDIDVLALDETNKIIFNIEVKYYQPATSLKEMMVKDTKKLTSKKTTEKIKNRQEALILHKKEVLDLFNIKDGDEQYKVKSLIVTARENFYLTSNNYPYYNWIEFNKAVRANKL
;
A
#
# COMPACT_ATOMS: atom_id res chain seq x y z
N MET A 1 23.59 14.49 31.61
CA MET A 1 23.50 13.25 32.44
C MET A 1 23.35 13.66 33.91
N LYS A 2 22.35 13.21 34.70
CA LYS A 2 22.30 11.90 35.34
C LYS A 2 20.89 11.36 35.47
N CYS A 3 20.77 10.07 35.26
CA CYS A 3 19.88 9.28 36.08
C CYS A 3 20.50 7.90 36.25
N LYS A 4 20.57 7.43 37.50
CA LYS A 4 20.75 6.07 38.02
C LYS A 4 20.63 6.10 39.55
N LYS A 5 19.52 6.52 40.13
CA LYS A 5 18.22 6.91 39.62
C LYS A 5 17.83 8.10 40.50
N CYS A 6 17.33 9.14 39.86
CA CYS A 6 16.79 10.36 40.44
C CYS A 6 17.69 11.22 41.36
N GLN A 7 18.99 11.32 41.10
CA GLN A 7 19.73 12.54 41.47
C GLN A 7 20.13 13.28 40.17
N LYS A 8 19.13 13.91 39.52
CA LYS A 8 19.08 14.47 38.13
C LYS A 8 20.25 15.44 37.82
N ASP A 9 20.80 15.58 36.60
CA ASP A 9 20.16 16.26 35.45
C ASP A 9 20.60 15.79 34.06
N VAL A 10 19.65 15.53 33.17
CA VAL A 10 19.89 14.85 31.89
C VAL A 10 20.14 15.82 30.72
N ASN A 11 21.02 15.40 29.80
CA ASN A 11 21.27 15.80 28.40
C ASN A 11 22.30 14.73 27.96
N ILE A 12 21.95 13.87 27.01
CA ILE A 12 22.46 12.48 26.96
C ILE A 12 23.68 12.34 26.05
N PHE A 13 24.69 11.55 26.48
CA PHE A 13 25.50 10.72 25.58
C PHE A 13 25.75 9.34 26.25
N ASN A 14 25.20 8.29 25.62
CA ASN A 14 25.36 6.83 25.75
C ASN A 14 25.53 6.09 27.13
N THR A 15 24.84 4.93 27.23
CA THR A 15 24.95 3.77 28.15
C THR A 15 24.16 3.68 29.49
N ASN A 16 23.22 2.72 29.50
CA ASN A 16 22.77 1.79 30.57
C ASN A 16 22.59 2.26 32.02
N SER A 17 22.00 3.44 32.26
CA SER A 17 21.81 3.87 33.65
C SER A 17 20.58 4.67 34.08
N TYR A 18 19.67 5.12 33.22
CA TYR A 18 18.57 6.02 33.60
C TYR A 18 17.34 5.30 34.22
N CYS A 19 16.57 5.98 35.08
CA CYS A 19 15.23 5.50 35.47
C CYS A 19 14.23 5.76 34.36
N GLU A 20 13.18 4.93 34.32
CA GLU A 20 12.08 5.01 33.36
C GLU A 20 11.47 6.42 33.24
N GLU A 21 11.28 7.09 34.37
CA GLU A 21 10.75 8.46 34.44
C GLU A 21 11.66 9.51 33.77
N CYS A 22 13.00 9.39 33.87
CA CYS A 22 13.92 10.34 33.24
C CYS A 22 14.09 10.11 31.74
N ILE A 23 14.08 8.84 31.30
CA ILE A 23 14.06 8.50 29.87
C ILE A 23 12.80 9.09 29.23
N THR A 24 11.68 8.94 29.93
CA THR A 24 10.37 9.44 29.53
C THR A 24 10.34 10.97 29.39
N GLU A 25 10.84 11.74 30.36
CA GLU A 25 10.85 13.22 30.28
C GLU A 25 11.78 13.76 29.18
N PHE A 26 12.94 13.13 28.95
CA PHE A 26 13.84 13.53 27.88
C PHE A 26 13.23 13.24 26.50
N LEU A 27 12.66 12.04 26.35
CA LEU A 27 11.96 11.68 25.13
C LEU A 27 10.80 12.65 24.86
N LYS A 28 10.08 13.13 25.88
CA LYS A 28 9.07 14.19 25.71
C LYS A 28 9.65 15.49 25.12
N HIS A 29 10.82 15.92 25.59
CA HIS A 29 11.47 17.11 25.05
C HIS A 29 11.91 16.88 23.59
N SER A 30 12.64 15.80 23.32
CA SER A 30 13.06 15.45 21.95
C SER A 30 11.87 15.30 20.99
N LEU A 31 10.77 14.69 21.44
CA LEU A 31 9.54 14.59 20.65
C LEU A 31 8.92 15.97 20.37
N PHE A 32 8.86 16.85 21.37
CA PHE A 32 8.35 18.21 21.19
C PHE A 32 9.19 19.01 20.19
N GLU A 33 10.51 19.00 20.33
CA GLU A 33 11.42 19.69 19.41
C GLU A 33 11.38 19.06 18.00
N GLY A 34 11.15 17.75 17.92
CA GLY A 34 10.88 17.06 16.65
C GLY A 34 9.63 17.60 15.95
N ILE A 35 8.54 17.83 16.71
CA ILE A 35 7.30 18.45 16.17
C ILE A 35 7.59 19.84 15.65
N VAL A 36 8.27 20.66 16.44
CA VAL A 36 8.61 22.04 16.06
C VAL A 36 9.45 22.04 14.78
N SER A 37 10.47 21.17 14.71
CA SER A 37 11.36 21.06 13.55
C SER A 37 10.61 20.64 12.29
N TRP A 38 9.75 19.63 12.36
CA TRP A 38 8.99 19.20 11.18
C TRP A 38 7.98 20.25 10.74
N ALA A 39 7.26 20.86 11.68
CA ALA A 39 6.32 21.95 11.40
C ALA A 39 7.03 23.16 10.77
N GLU A 40 8.22 23.51 11.26
CA GLU A 40 9.05 24.54 10.64
C GLU A 40 9.41 24.16 9.20
N SER A 41 9.81 22.91 8.97
CA SER A 41 10.17 22.41 7.64
C SER A 41 9.01 22.53 6.63
N LEU A 42 7.77 22.37 7.08
CA LEU A 42 6.57 22.50 6.25
C LEU A 42 6.22 23.98 6.02
N SER A 43 6.20 24.78 7.09
CA SER A 43 5.88 26.22 7.01
C SER A 43 6.82 27.02 6.10
N LYS A 44 8.03 26.50 5.86
CA LYS A 44 9.07 27.11 5.02
C LYS A 44 9.48 26.19 3.87
N ALA A 45 8.62 25.25 3.44
CA ALA A 45 8.96 24.20 2.49
C ALA A 45 9.62 24.73 1.22
N ASP A 46 9.00 25.68 0.52
CA ASP A 46 9.53 26.26 -0.73
C ASP A 46 10.93 26.87 -0.56
N LEU A 47 11.10 27.65 0.52
CA LEU A 47 12.37 28.32 0.81
C LEU A 47 13.49 27.32 1.13
N LEU A 48 13.18 26.31 1.94
CA LEU A 48 14.14 25.28 2.35
C LEU A 48 14.49 24.36 1.17
N PHE A 49 13.50 24.02 0.34
CA PHE A 49 13.68 23.25 -0.87
C PHE A 49 14.63 23.98 -1.83
N LEU A 50 14.35 25.24 -2.16
CA LEU A 50 15.20 26.06 -3.03
C LEU A 50 16.64 26.20 -2.49
N LYS A 51 16.79 26.43 -1.18
CA LYS A 51 18.13 26.49 -0.56
C LYS A 51 18.88 25.18 -0.66
N SER A 52 18.18 24.06 -0.52
CA SER A 52 18.75 22.71 -0.64
C SER A 52 19.17 22.43 -2.08
N GLU A 53 18.38 22.86 -3.07
CA GLU A 53 18.76 22.77 -4.48
C GLU A 53 20.01 23.59 -4.80
N ILE A 54 20.05 24.85 -4.36
CA ILE A 54 21.22 25.73 -4.55
C ILE A 54 22.47 25.08 -3.95
N TYR A 55 22.37 24.56 -2.73
CA TYR A 55 23.47 23.86 -2.07
C TYR A 55 23.97 22.66 -2.90
N LEU A 56 23.07 21.82 -3.42
CA LEU A 56 23.44 20.67 -4.26
C LEU A 56 24.08 21.11 -5.59
N ILE A 57 23.53 22.14 -6.24
CA ILE A 57 24.07 22.70 -7.49
C ILE A 57 25.50 23.21 -7.28
N GLU A 58 25.74 23.94 -6.18
CA GLU A 58 27.07 24.46 -5.86
C GLU A 58 28.05 23.35 -5.51
N LYS A 59 27.63 22.40 -4.67
CA LYS A 59 28.47 21.28 -4.22
C LYS A 59 28.91 20.35 -5.36
N TYR A 60 28.03 20.12 -6.34
CA TYR A 60 28.27 19.21 -7.46
C TYR A 60 28.49 19.94 -8.79
N LYS A 61 28.83 21.23 -8.74
CA LYS A 61 29.03 22.07 -9.91
C LYS A 61 30.00 21.45 -10.92
N GLY A 62 29.58 21.37 -12.19
CA GLY A 62 30.36 20.82 -13.28
C GLY A 62 30.45 19.28 -13.32
N ARG A 63 29.88 18.57 -12.33
CA ARG A 63 29.69 17.10 -12.42
C ARG A 63 28.52 16.80 -13.35
N LYS A 64 28.70 15.78 -14.19
CA LYS A 64 27.68 15.29 -15.12
C LYS A 64 27.29 13.86 -14.79
N TYR A 65 26.00 13.60 -14.84
CA TYR A 65 25.40 12.30 -14.54
C TYR A 65 24.67 11.74 -15.77
N SER A 66 24.68 10.42 -15.89
CA SER A 66 23.93 9.61 -16.85
C SER A 66 23.18 8.51 -16.09
N THR A 67 22.37 7.75 -16.81
CA THR A 67 21.71 6.52 -16.31
C THR A 67 22.66 5.61 -15.53
N ASP A 68 23.88 5.40 -16.04
CA ASP A 68 24.87 4.50 -15.44
C ASP A 68 25.45 4.96 -14.10
N ASN A 69 25.47 6.27 -13.82
CA ASN A 69 26.17 6.82 -12.66
C ASN A 69 25.30 7.72 -11.77
N ILE A 70 24.02 7.91 -12.09
CA ILE A 70 23.10 8.72 -11.29
C ILE A 70 22.95 8.18 -9.87
N GLY A 71 23.13 6.87 -9.67
CA GLY A 71 23.18 6.26 -8.34
C GLY A 71 24.24 6.91 -7.44
N ASN A 72 25.35 7.40 -7.99
CA ASN A 72 26.36 8.11 -7.21
C ASN A 72 25.84 9.44 -6.65
N LEU A 73 25.01 10.18 -7.41
CA LEU A 73 24.38 11.41 -6.89
C LEU A 73 23.41 11.09 -5.77
N LEU A 74 22.60 10.03 -5.93
CA LEU A 74 21.65 9.63 -4.90
C LEU A 74 22.37 9.22 -3.62
N GLU A 75 23.41 8.39 -3.70
CA GLU A 75 24.22 8.00 -2.54
C GLU A 75 24.94 9.20 -1.91
N ASP A 76 25.50 10.11 -2.72
CA ASP A 76 26.10 11.35 -2.25
C ASP A 76 25.10 12.20 -1.44
N ILE A 77 23.84 12.31 -1.89
CA ILE A 77 22.77 13.02 -1.15
C ILE A 77 22.40 12.26 0.12
N LYS A 78 22.24 10.93 0.06
CA LYS A 78 21.97 10.08 1.23
C LYS A 78 23.05 10.24 2.29
N ASP A 79 24.32 10.29 1.91
CA ASP A 79 25.43 10.47 2.83
C ASP A 79 25.37 11.82 3.54
N ILE A 80 24.97 12.89 2.84
CA ILE A 80 24.74 14.20 3.48
C ILE A 80 23.61 14.09 4.50
N ILE A 81 22.48 13.48 4.13
CA ILE A 81 21.34 13.28 5.03
C ILE A 81 21.75 12.46 6.25
N LYS A 82 22.44 11.33 6.07
CA LYS A 82 22.94 10.46 7.14
C LYS A 82 23.88 11.21 8.08
N ASN A 83 24.75 12.07 7.57
CA ASN A 83 25.62 12.90 8.41
C ASN A 83 24.80 13.84 9.30
N HIS A 84 23.78 14.52 8.77
CA HIS A 84 22.89 15.35 9.57
C HIS A 84 22.10 14.54 10.61
N LEU A 85 21.59 13.36 10.24
CA LEU A 85 20.83 12.50 11.16
C LEU A 85 21.72 11.92 12.26
N SER A 86 22.98 11.60 11.96
CA SER A 86 23.95 11.03 12.90
C SER A 86 24.22 11.95 14.08
N PHE A 87 23.99 13.26 13.96
CA PHE A 87 24.13 14.21 15.05
C PHE A 87 23.28 13.85 16.28
N TYR A 88 22.10 13.27 16.08
CA TYR A 88 21.14 13.02 17.15
C TYR A 88 21.27 11.63 17.80
N THR A 89 20.58 11.43 18.92
CA THR A 89 20.34 10.09 19.46
C THR A 89 19.40 9.30 18.52
N LYS A 90 19.83 8.10 18.11
CA LYS A 90 19.11 7.24 17.17
C LYS A 90 17.67 6.95 17.58
N GLU A 91 17.47 6.49 18.81
CA GLU A 91 16.16 6.05 19.31
C GLU A 91 15.16 7.22 19.40
N ASP A 92 15.62 8.39 19.85
CA ASP A 92 14.82 9.61 19.91
C ASP A 92 14.36 10.05 18.52
N LEU A 93 15.28 10.01 17.56
CA LEU A 93 15.02 10.38 16.18
C LEU A 93 13.97 9.46 15.55
N ILE A 94 14.11 8.15 15.71
CA ILE A 94 13.10 7.19 15.22
C ILE A 94 11.75 7.40 15.91
N ALA A 95 11.73 7.62 17.23
CA ALA A 95 10.49 7.86 17.96
C ALA A 95 9.77 9.14 17.48
N ALA A 96 10.51 10.22 17.24
CA ALA A 96 9.97 11.46 16.69
C ALA A 96 9.44 11.26 15.26
N ILE A 97 10.13 10.49 14.42
CA ILE A 97 9.66 10.18 13.07
C ILE A 97 8.41 9.30 13.09
N LEU A 98 8.35 8.27 13.94
CA LEU A 98 7.17 7.40 14.07
C LEU A 98 5.90 8.17 14.48
N MET A 99 6.05 9.16 15.35
CA MET A 99 4.97 10.05 15.75
C MET A 99 4.42 10.86 14.55
N HIS A 100 5.31 11.47 13.75
CA HIS A 100 4.92 12.21 12.54
C HIS A 100 4.35 11.29 11.47
N ARG A 101 4.94 10.11 11.29
CA ARG A 101 4.47 9.13 10.32
C ARG A 101 3.02 8.73 10.57
N GLN A 102 2.65 8.48 11.83
CA GLN A 102 1.25 8.24 12.18
C GLN A 102 0.35 9.43 11.83
N PHE A 103 0.81 10.65 12.12
CA PHE A 103 0.04 11.86 11.80
C PHE A 103 -0.24 11.94 10.29
N PHE A 104 0.80 11.81 9.46
CA PHE A 104 0.65 11.87 8.01
C PHE A 104 -0.29 10.78 7.51
N ARG A 105 -0.15 9.54 8.02
CA ARG A 105 -1.06 8.44 7.69
C ARG A 105 -2.51 8.73 8.05
N ALA A 106 -2.76 9.29 9.23
CA ALA A 106 -4.11 9.69 9.63
C ALA A 106 -4.66 10.81 8.74
N ALA A 107 -3.83 11.78 8.34
CA ALA A 107 -4.23 12.88 7.45
C ALA A 107 -4.59 12.38 6.03
N ILE A 108 -3.82 11.41 5.51
CA ILE A 108 -4.08 10.72 4.23
C ILE A 108 -5.45 10.04 4.27
N ASP A 109 -5.71 9.24 5.31
CA ASP A 109 -6.97 8.48 5.44
C ASP A 109 -8.20 9.38 5.63
N LEU A 110 -8.02 10.57 6.20
CA LEU A 110 -9.08 11.58 6.40
C LEU A 110 -9.36 12.46 5.18
N LYS A 111 -8.63 12.28 4.06
CA LYS A 111 -8.70 13.16 2.87
C LYS A 111 -8.52 14.65 3.19
N ALA A 112 -7.48 15.00 3.96
CA ALA A 112 -7.10 16.40 4.03
C ALA A 112 -6.92 16.99 2.62
N GLU A 113 -7.20 18.29 2.45
CA GLU A 113 -7.09 18.98 1.15
C GLU A 113 -5.72 18.74 0.51
N ASP A 114 -4.67 18.71 1.34
CA ASP A 114 -3.28 18.50 0.96
C ASP A 114 -2.86 17.01 0.94
N TYR A 115 -3.73 16.11 0.45
CA TYR A 115 -3.50 14.65 0.42
C TYR A 115 -2.08 14.27 -0.09
N TRP A 116 -1.63 14.87 -1.19
CA TRP A 116 -0.32 14.56 -1.79
C TRP A 116 0.84 15.07 -0.96
N GLU A 117 0.68 16.20 -0.28
CA GLU A 117 1.66 16.70 0.68
C GLU A 117 1.85 15.68 1.81
N TRP A 118 0.74 15.19 2.39
CA TRP A 118 0.83 14.19 3.46
C TRP A 118 1.37 12.83 2.99
N MET A 119 1.02 12.37 1.78
CA MET A 119 1.63 11.18 1.17
C MET A 119 3.15 11.33 0.99
N ASN A 120 3.60 12.51 0.57
CA ASN A 120 5.02 12.81 0.42
C ASN A 120 5.74 12.80 1.77
N GLU A 121 5.17 13.45 2.79
CA GLU A 121 5.76 13.49 4.13
C GLU A 121 5.76 12.12 4.82
N PHE A 122 4.73 11.28 4.57
CA PHE A 122 4.72 9.88 5.00
C PHE A 122 5.87 9.09 4.35
N SER A 123 6.11 9.29 3.07
CA SER A 123 7.21 8.65 2.33
C SER A 123 8.58 9.12 2.82
N ILE A 124 8.72 10.42 3.14
CA ILE A 124 9.93 11.00 3.74
C ILE A 124 10.20 10.40 5.12
N ALA A 125 9.16 10.21 5.95
CA ALA A 125 9.32 9.56 7.24
C ALA A 125 9.88 8.13 7.10
N ASN A 126 9.39 7.34 6.13
CA ASN A 126 9.91 6.01 5.85
C ASN A 126 11.35 6.04 5.34
N LEU A 127 11.68 6.94 4.42
CA LEU A 127 13.04 7.13 3.91
C LEU A 127 14.02 7.53 5.02
N LEU A 128 13.63 8.44 5.92
CA LEU A 128 14.48 8.83 7.04
C LEU A 128 14.72 7.66 8.00
N ILE A 129 13.70 6.85 8.30
CA ILE A 129 13.88 5.62 9.10
C ILE A 129 14.88 4.68 8.41
N GLU A 130 14.74 4.46 7.09
CA GLU A 130 15.68 3.65 6.32
C GLU A 130 17.11 4.15 6.48
N LEU A 131 17.34 5.44 6.22
CA LEU A 131 18.67 6.04 6.30
C LEU A 131 19.27 5.98 7.72
N ILE A 132 18.45 6.11 8.77
CA ILE A 132 18.90 5.97 10.16
C ILE A 132 19.40 4.55 10.44
N PHE A 133 18.72 3.53 9.91
CA PHE A 133 19.19 2.16 10.08
C PHE A 133 20.48 1.88 9.32
N GLU A 134 20.75 2.56 8.21
CA GLU A 134 22.02 2.45 7.47
C GLU A 134 23.23 3.09 8.18
N ILE A 135 23.01 3.92 9.19
CA ILE A 135 24.08 4.52 10.01
C ILE A 135 24.55 3.51 11.06
N ASP A 136 25.88 3.28 11.13
CA ASP A 136 26.48 2.47 12.20
C ASP A 136 26.14 3.08 13.56
N ASN A 137 25.74 2.24 14.53
CA ASN A 137 25.36 2.69 15.87
C ASN A 137 26.49 3.49 16.57
N ASN A 138 27.76 3.27 16.21
CA ASN A 138 28.90 4.00 16.76
C ASN A 138 29.13 5.38 16.11
N ASN A 139 28.46 5.67 14.99
CA ASN A 139 28.59 6.94 14.27
C ASN A 139 27.57 7.99 14.74
N PHE A 140 26.61 7.61 15.57
CA PHE A 140 25.72 8.60 16.19
C PHE A 140 26.50 9.39 17.24
N TYR A 141 26.43 10.71 17.13
CA TYR A 141 26.94 11.60 18.14
C TYR A 141 26.08 11.39 19.37
N GLY A 142 24.78 11.67 19.34
CA GLY A 142 23.88 11.48 20.47
C GLY A 142 23.26 12.76 21.03
N ALA A 143 23.31 13.86 20.29
CA ALA A 143 22.64 15.10 20.67
C ALA A 143 21.12 14.91 20.81
N SER A 144 20.49 15.74 21.62
CA SER A 144 19.03 15.78 21.75
C SER A 144 18.41 16.43 20.52
N ILE A 145 17.20 16.03 20.13
CA ILE A 145 16.48 16.75 19.08
C ILE A 145 16.19 18.17 19.58
N GLY A 146 16.49 19.18 18.77
CA GLY A 146 16.43 20.60 19.14
C GLY A 146 17.78 21.24 19.42
N GLU A 147 18.84 20.44 19.66
CA GLU A 147 20.21 20.97 19.69
C GLU A 147 20.64 21.41 18.28
N LEU A 148 21.26 22.59 18.20
CA LEU A 148 21.72 23.17 16.95
C LEU A 148 23.20 22.87 16.73
N ASP A 149 23.54 22.52 15.50
CA ASP A 149 24.92 22.32 15.05
C ASP A 149 25.35 23.56 14.25
N GLU A 150 26.33 24.30 14.78
CA GLU A 150 26.76 25.60 14.24
C GLU A 150 25.62 26.62 14.02
N GLY A 151 24.53 26.50 14.80
CA GLY A 151 23.33 27.35 14.70
C GLY A 151 22.27 26.85 13.71
N TYR A 152 22.46 25.68 13.11
CA TYR A 152 21.52 25.06 12.17
C TYR A 152 20.82 23.84 12.78
N CYS A 153 19.54 23.64 12.44
CA CYS A 153 18.82 22.42 12.82
C CYS A 153 19.09 21.31 11.79
N ASN A 154 19.87 20.31 12.20
CA ASN A 154 20.22 19.18 11.33
C ASN A 154 18.99 18.38 10.86
N LEU A 155 17.90 18.33 11.66
CA LEU A 155 16.71 17.58 11.31
C LEU A 155 15.94 18.26 10.17
N VAL A 156 15.79 19.59 10.23
CA VAL A 156 15.14 20.37 9.16
C VAL A 156 15.90 20.22 7.84
N THR A 157 17.23 20.27 7.88
CA THR A 157 18.07 20.07 6.69
C THR A 157 17.92 18.65 6.13
N ALA A 158 17.92 17.63 6.98
CA ALA A 158 17.72 16.25 6.57
C ALA A 158 16.35 16.01 5.91
N ILE A 159 15.27 16.56 6.48
CA ILE A 159 13.92 16.49 5.91
C ILE A 159 13.90 17.17 4.52
N SER A 160 14.46 18.38 4.43
CA SER A 160 14.47 19.15 3.18
C SER A 160 15.26 18.45 2.06
N LEU A 161 16.43 17.88 2.36
CA LEU A 161 17.20 17.09 1.40
C LEU A 161 16.49 15.78 1.03
N SER A 162 15.76 15.17 1.97
CA SER A 162 14.98 13.96 1.71
C SER A 162 13.84 14.20 0.72
N ARG A 163 13.20 15.38 0.73
CA ARG A 163 12.23 15.80 -0.30
C ARG A 163 12.85 15.77 -1.69
N ILE A 164 14.04 16.38 -1.85
CA ILE A 164 14.76 16.37 -3.13
C ILE A 164 15.15 14.94 -3.52
N LEU A 165 15.71 14.16 -2.60
CA LEU A 165 16.13 12.79 -2.87
C LEU A 165 14.96 11.93 -3.36
N LEU A 166 13.81 12.02 -2.69
CA LEU A 166 12.61 11.27 -3.05
C LEU A 166 12.09 11.70 -4.43
N ASN A 167 12.02 12.99 -4.71
CA ASN A 167 11.60 13.52 -6.01
C ASN A 167 12.50 13.00 -7.14
N ILE A 168 13.83 13.18 -7.03
CA ILE A 168 14.77 12.70 -8.05
C ILE A 168 14.63 11.19 -8.25
N SER A 169 14.60 10.41 -7.15
CA SER A 169 14.52 8.95 -7.20
C SER A 169 13.24 8.47 -7.89
N SER A 170 12.13 9.18 -7.68
CA SER A 170 10.83 8.82 -8.25
C SER A 170 10.73 9.02 -9.76
N VAL A 171 11.52 9.92 -10.35
CA VAL A 171 11.41 10.31 -11.77
C VAL A 171 12.67 10.02 -12.60
N LEU A 172 13.63 9.25 -12.08
CA LEU A 172 14.88 8.94 -12.79
C LEU A 172 14.68 8.40 -14.21
N ASP A 173 13.73 7.47 -14.38
CA ASP A 173 13.43 6.85 -15.66
C ASP A 173 12.83 7.85 -16.67
N VAL A 174 12.23 8.94 -16.18
CA VAL A 174 11.69 10.04 -16.99
C VAL A 174 12.79 11.07 -17.31
N ILE A 175 13.64 11.39 -16.33
CA ILE A 175 14.74 12.36 -16.49
C ILE A 175 15.71 11.93 -17.59
N PHE A 176 16.01 10.63 -17.69
CA PHE A 176 16.97 10.07 -18.66
C PHE A 176 16.30 9.25 -19.78
N LYS A 177 15.11 9.67 -20.24
CA LYS A 177 14.29 8.94 -21.23
C LYS A 177 15.04 8.46 -22.49
N ASP A 178 16.07 9.19 -22.93
CA ASP A 178 16.86 8.89 -24.13
C ASP A 178 18.17 8.12 -23.86
N GLY A 179 18.46 7.74 -22.61
CA GLY A 179 19.53 6.82 -22.20
C GLY A 179 20.99 7.28 -22.40
N GLU A 180 21.26 8.15 -23.38
CA GLU A 180 22.60 8.60 -23.77
C GLU A 180 22.96 10.00 -23.21
N GLU A 181 22.00 10.68 -22.58
CA GLU A 181 22.17 12.06 -22.13
C GLU A 181 23.04 12.16 -20.86
N LYS A 182 23.88 13.20 -20.81
CA LYS A 182 24.68 13.56 -19.64
C LYS A 182 24.27 14.92 -19.10
N LEU A 183 23.62 14.91 -17.94
CA LEU A 183 23.00 16.08 -17.32
C LEU A 183 23.81 16.60 -16.14
N GLU A 184 23.84 17.91 -15.95
CA GLU A 184 24.32 18.52 -14.71
C GLU A 184 23.20 18.50 -13.64
N VAL A 185 23.57 18.61 -12.36
CA VAL A 185 22.59 18.63 -11.24
C VAL A 185 21.52 19.70 -11.43
N SER A 186 21.90 20.88 -11.92
CA SER A 186 20.95 21.97 -12.16
C SER A 186 19.87 21.64 -13.20
N GLU A 187 20.17 20.74 -14.13
CA GLU A 187 19.22 20.30 -15.15
C GLU A 187 18.36 19.14 -14.65
N ILE A 188 18.97 18.20 -13.92
CA ILE A 188 18.26 17.10 -13.24
C ILE A 188 17.16 17.67 -12.31
N LEU A 189 17.51 18.66 -11.48
CA LEU A 189 16.58 19.31 -10.57
C LEU A 189 15.47 20.08 -11.31
N LYS A 190 15.72 20.64 -12.48
CA LYS A 190 14.66 21.29 -13.28
C LYS A 190 13.67 20.29 -13.89
N ARG A 191 14.18 19.12 -14.29
CA ARG A 191 13.40 18.06 -14.95
C ARG A 191 12.61 17.19 -13.97
N GLN A 192 12.75 17.41 -12.66
CA GLN A 192 11.96 16.68 -11.65
C GLN A 192 10.47 17.06 -11.63
N ASN A 193 10.06 18.12 -12.35
CA ASN A 193 8.67 18.52 -12.45
C ASN A 193 7.84 17.48 -13.22
N GLN A 194 6.70 17.09 -12.65
CA GLN A 194 5.91 15.93 -13.08
C GLN A 194 5.29 16.08 -14.49
N ASP A 195 5.22 14.98 -15.22
CA ASP A 195 4.46 14.84 -16.48
C ASP A 195 2.94 14.84 -16.17
N GLU A 196 2.12 15.45 -17.03
CA GLU A 196 0.66 15.52 -16.87
C GLU A 196 0.03 14.12 -16.74
N VAL A 197 0.59 13.12 -17.42
CA VAL A 197 0.09 11.73 -17.36
C VAL A 197 0.30 11.09 -15.98
N PHE A 198 1.37 11.45 -15.26
CA PHE A 198 1.55 11.01 -13.88
C PHE A 198 0.52 11.65 -12.95
N GLY A 199 0.21 12.92 -13.17
CA GLY A 199 -0.84 13.63 -12.43
C GLY A 199 -2.18 12.90 -12.52
N GLU A 200 -2.62 12.54 -13.73
CA GLU A 200 -3.88 11.80 -13.93
C GLU A 200 -3.87 10.44 -13.23
N TYR A 201 -2.80 9.65 -13.39
CA TYR A 201 -2.67 8.35 -12.72
C TYR A 201 -2.78 8.48 -11.20
N PHE A 202 -2.07 9.45 -10.62
CA PHE A 202 -2.06 9.65 -9.17
C PHE A 202 -3.43 10.10 -8.67
N GLU A 203 -4.09 11.04 -9.35
CA GLU A 203 -5.46 11.44 -8.99
C GLU A 203 -6.45 10.27 -9.02
N ASN A 204 -6.35 9.37 -10.02
CA ASN A 204 -7.21 8.18 -10.09
C ASN A 204 -6.83 7.11 -9.04
N LEU A 205 -5.55 7.06 -8.62
CA LEU A 205 -5.08 6.21 -7.53
C LEU A 205 -5.58 6.69 -6.16
N LYS A 206 -5.88 7.99 -6.02
CA LYS A 206 -6.30 8.60 -4.75
C LYS A 206 -7.49 7.81 -4.19
N ALA A 207 -7.23 7.13 -3.07
CA ALA A 207 -8.19 6.21 -2.51
C ALA A 207 -9.49 6.94 -2.13
N ASP A 208 -10.62 6.38 -2.53
CA ASP A 208 -11.91 6.76 -1.94
C ASP A 208 -12.22 5.79 -0.78
N PRO A 209 -12.02 6.20 0.49
CA PRO A 209 -12.29 5.40 1.67
C PRO A 209 -13.79 5.08 1.82
N SER A 210 -14.69 5.76 1.09
CA SER A 210 -16.10 5.36 1.01
C SER A 210 -16.32 4.13 0.13
N THR A 211 -15.36 3.81 -0.74
CA THR A 211 -15.42 2.65 -1.62
C THR A 211 -14.59 1.52 -1.00
N VAL A 212 -15.29 0.48 -0.58
CA VAL A 212 -14.68 -0.73 -0.03
C VAL A 212 -13.78 -1.37 -1.09
N LYS A 213 -12.56 -1.74 -0.74
CA LYS A 213 -11.62 -2.43 -1.65
C LYS A 213 -12.19 -3.81 -2.04
N PRO A 214 -11.82 -4.37 -3.20
CA PRO A 214 -12.31 -5.69 -3.62
C PRO A 214 -12.11 -6.81 -2.58
N GLU A 215 -10.96 -6.81 -1.90
CA GLU A 215 -10.61 -7.76 -0.83
C GLU A 215 -11.45 -7.59 0.45
N GLN A 216 -12.22 -6.50 0.56
CA GLN A 216 -13.09 -6.20 1.70
C GLN A 216 -14.57 -6.18 1.31
N TYR A 217 -14.89 -6.24 0.01
CA TYR A 217 -16.26 -6.17 -0.48
C TYR A 217 -17.06 -7.39 0.00
N ARG A 218 -18.32 -7.18 0.37
CA ARG A 218 -19.26 -8.23 0.76
C ARG A 218 -20.37 -8.26 -0.27
N ILE A 219 -20.46 -9.37 -0.99
CA ILE A 219 -21.51 -9.59 -1.97
C ILE A 219 -22.86 -9.60 -1.28
N GLU A 220 -23.81 -8.83 -1.81
CA GLU A 220 -25.15 -8.67 -1.24
C GLU A 220 -26.18 -9.60 -1.89
N ASN A 221 -26.01 -9.97 -3.17
CA ASN A 221 -26.94 -10.83 -3.88
C ASN A 221 -27.00 -12.26 -3.31
N GLU A 222 -28.12 -12.61 -2.69
CA GLU A 222 -28.34 -13.91 -2.01
C GLU A 222 -28.09 -15.13 -2.92
N ASN A 223 -28.53 -15.08 -4.18
CA ASN A 223 -28.36 -16.19 -5.13
C ASN A 223 -26.88 -16.38 -5.53
N LEU A 224 -26.14 -15.28 -5.65
CA LEU A 224 -24.70 -15.32 -5.89
C LEU A 224 -23.95 -15.84 -4.65
N ILE A 225 -24.34 -15.41 -3.45
CA ILE A 225 -23.79 -15.94 -2.18
C ILE A 225 -23.98 -17.46 -2.09
N LEU A 226 -25.16 -17.97 -2.43
CA LEU A 226 -25.44 -19.40 -2.45
C LEU A 226 -24.51 -20.16 -3.40
N LYS A 227 -24.32 -19.64 -4.61
CA LYS A 227 -23.40 -20.23 -5.59
C LYS A 227 -21.96 -20.25 -5.09
N LEU A 228 -21.47 -19.13 -4.56
CA LEU A 228 -20.10 -19.03 -4.06
C LEU A 228 -19.84 -19.97 -2.89
N LYS A 229 -20.81 -20.17 -1.99
CA LYS A 229 -20.71 -21.15 -0.90
C LYS A 229 -20.64 -22.59 -1.40
N GLU A 230 -21.46 -22.97 -2.38
CA GLU A 230 -21.40 -24.30 -3.00
C GLU A 230 -20.05 -24.56 -3.68
N GLU A 231 -19.51 -23.54 -4.34
CA GLU A 231 -18.24 -23.62 -5.08
C GLU A 231 -17.00 -23.41 -4.19
N ASN A 232 -17.16 -23.16 -2.90
CA ASN A 232 -16.08 -22.82 -1.95
C ASN A 232 -15.26 -21.59 -2.40
N LEU A 233 -15.95 -20.62 -3.00
CA LEU A 233 -15.42 -19.36 -3.51
C LEU A 233 -15.94 -18.14 -2.73
N ASP A 234 -16.71 -18.34 -1.66
CA ASP A 234 -17.20 -17.25 -0.82
C ASP A 234 -16.10 -16.65 0.05
N PHE A 235 -16.40 -15.49 0.65
CA PHE A 235 -15.45 -14.74 1.46
C PHE A 235 -15.00 -15.48 2.73
N PHE A 236 -15.89 -16.20 3.43
CA PHE A 236 -15.51 -16.92 4.65
C PHE A 236 -14.58 -18.08 4.33
N THR A 237 -14.76 -18.75 3.19
CA THR A 237 -13.82 -19.76 2.73
C THR A 237 -12.45 -19.16 2.41
N LEU A 238 -12.40 -17.96 1.83
CA LEU A 238 -11.13 -17.24 1.63
C LEU A 238 -10.46 -16.91 2.97
N GLU A 239 -11.21 -16.36 3.92
CA GLU A 239 -10.71 -16.07 5.28
C GLU A 239 -10.14 -17.31 5.93
N GLY A 240 -10.82 -18.46 5.84
CA GLY A 240 -10.32 -19.73 6.37
C GLY A 240 -9.00 -20.16 5.74
N LYS A 241 -8.83 -20.01 4.42
CA LYS A 241 -7.56 -20.30 3.72
C LYS A 241 -6.44 -19.38 4.20
N VAL A 242 -6.72 -18.08 4.38
CA VAL A 242 -5.77 -17.10 4.90
C VAL A 242 -5.42 -17.42 6.35
N GLU A 243 -6.40 -17.75 7.19
CA GLU A 243 -6.18 -18.12 8.58
C GLU A 243 -5.30 -19.38 8.70
N ASP A 244 -5.57 -20.41 7.90
CA ASP A 244 -4.75 -21.63 7.88
C ASP A 244 -3.31 -21.35 7.41
N PHE A 245 -3.16 -20.48 6.42
CA PHE A 245 -1.84 -20.01 5.98
C PHE A 245 -1.11 -19.30 7.12
N LEU A 246 -1.77 -18.36 7.81
CA LEU A 246 -1.16 -17.60 8.89
C LEU A 246 -0.78 -18.49 10.08
N LYS A 247 -1.64 -19.45 10.46
CA LYS A 247 -1.34 -20.45 11.48
C LYS A 247 -0.11 -21.27 11.10
N THR A 248 0.00 -21.67 9.85
CA THR A 248 1.10 -22.51 9.37
C THR A 248 2.42 -21.74 9.31
N LYS A 249 2.41 -20.52 8.76
CA LYS A 249 3.63 -19.73 8.51
C LYS A 249 4.08 -18.88 9.68
N TYR A 250 3.14 -18.31 10.43
CA TYR A 250 3.43 -17.38 11.52
C TYR A 250 3.02 -17.91 12.90
N GLN A 251 2.28 -19.01 12.97
CA GLN A 251 1.76 -19.58 14.23
C GLN A 251 0.90 -18.59 15.02
N ILE A 252 0.12 -17.78 14.29
CA ILE A 252 -0.84 -16.79 14.79
C ILE A 252 -2.10 -16.82 13.92
N THR A 253 -3.23 -16.38 14.45
CA THR A 253 -4.48 -16.15 13.70
C THR A 253 -4.71 -14.65 13.45
N PRO A 254 -5.60 -14.26 12.50
CA PRO A 254 -6.03 -12.88 12.33
C PRO A 254 -6.59 -12.25 13.62
N ASP A 255 -7.42 -12.98 14.36
CA ASP A 255 -8.01 -12.48 15.61
C ASP A 255 -6.95 -12.22 16.68
N GLU A 256 -5.95 -13.10 16.79
CA GLU A 256 -4.81 -12.91 17.70
C GLU A 256 -3.98 -11.69 17.27
N MET A 257 -3.78 -11.47 15.98
CA MET A 257 -3.12 -10.27 15.45
C MET A 257 -3.87 -9.00 15.85
N ARG A 258 -5.17 -8.94 15.55
CA ARG A 258 -6.04 -7.78 15.83
C ARG A 258 -6.18 -7.50 17.32
N SER A 259 -6.13 -8.53 18.16
CA SER A 259 -6.13 -8.38 19.63
C SER A 259 -4.97 -7.53 20.15
N LEU A 260 -3.87 -7.44 19.41
CA LEU A 260 -2.71 -6.63 19.74
C LEU A 260 -2.68 -5.32 18.94
N THR A 261 -2.88 -5.37 17.62
CA THR A 261 -2.70 -4.19 16.76
C THR A 261 -3.75 -3.12 16.96
N ASP A 262 -4.98 -3.51 17.29
CA ASP A 262 -6.11 -2.59 17.39
C ASP A 262 -6.36 -2.12 18.82
N LEU A 263 -5.92 -2.91 19.80
CA LEU A 263 -6.16 -2.67 21.22
C LEU A 263 -5.70 -1.28 21.68
N PRO A 264 -4.48 -0.80 21.35
CA PRO A 264 -4.01 0.52 21.78
C PRO A 264 -4.84 1.68 21.23
N PHE A 265 -5.47 1.49 20.07
CA PHE A 265 -6.38 2.47 19.49
C PHE A 265 -7.76 2.40 20.14
N ARG A 266 -8.31 1.19 20.35
CA ARG A 266 -9.66 0.97 20.92
C ARG A 266 -9.75 1.31 22.42
N LEU A 267 -8.76 0.87 23.21
CA LEU A 267 -8.72 1.06 24.66
C LEU A 267 -7.64 2.05 25.07
N GLY A 268 -7.55 3.17 24.34
CA GLY A 268 -6.50 4.17 24.54
C GLY A 268 -6.46 4.82 25.93
N ASN A 269 -7.42 4.56 26.81
CA ASN A 269 -7.42 4.94 28.23
C ASN A 269 -6.56 4.01 29.11
N LEU A 270 -6.31 2.77 28.68
CA LEU A 270 -5.44 1.82 29.39
C LEU A 270 -3.95 2.11 29.15
N PHE A 271 -3.65 2.93 28.14
CA PHE A 271 -2.30 3.28 27.74
C PHE A 271 -1.98 4.70 28.15
N GLU A 272 -0.83 4.88 28.81
CA GLU A 272 -0.25 6.20 29.00
C GLU A 272 0.26 6.70 27.65
N SER A 273 -0.58 7.47 26.95
CA SER A 273 -0.23 8.06 25.66
C SER A 273 0.26 9.49 25.82
N TYR A 274 1.32 9.84 25.09
CA TYR A 274 1.75 11.22 24.94
C TYR A 274 0.87 11.92 23.90
N THR A 275 0.05 12.87 24.37
CA THR A 275 -0.72 13.78 23.52
C THR A 275 -0.11 15.17 23.53
N PHE A 276 0.19 15.71 22.35
CA PHE A 276 0.75 17.04 22.22
C PHE A 276 -0.37 18.06 21.99
N LYS A 277 -0.38 19.18 22.73
CA LYS A 277 -1.43 20.20 22.54
C LYS A 277 -1.41 20.85 21.15
N ALA A 278 -0.23 20.88 20.52
CA ALA A 278 -0.04 21.44 19.18
C ALA A 278 -0.62 20.54 18.07
N GLN A 279 -0.71 19.22 18.30
CA GLN A 279 -1.21 18.23 17.34
C GLN A 279 -1.82 17.02 18.06
N SER A 280 -3.07 16.68 17.75
CA SER A 280 -3.87 15.67 18.47
C SER A 280 -3.48 14.21 18.20
N PHE A 281 -2.19 13.88 18.20
CA PHE A 281 -1.70 12.52 17.98
C PHE A 281 -1.08 11.93 19.23
N LYS A 282 -1.13 10.60 19.30
CA LYS A 282 -0.69 9.80 20.45
C LYS A 282 0.56 9.01 20.08
N LEU A 283 1.58 9.08 20.92
CA LEU A 283 2.66 8.08 20.92
C LEU A 283 2.55 7.26 22.19
N ILE A 284 2.66 5.94 22.09
CA ILE A 284 2.68 5.04 23.23
C ILE A 284 4.12 4.62 23.48
N ILE A 285 4.56 4.76 24.73
CA ILE A 285 5.84 4.24 25.22
C ILE A 285 5.48 3.38 26.44
N ILE A 286 5.70 2.08 26.34
CA ILE A 286 5.23 1.14 27.35
C ILE A 286 6.27 0.03 27.58
N ASN A 287 6.41 -0.38 28.84
CA ASN A 287 7.18 -1.58 29.17
C ASN A 287 6.54 -2.82 28.54
N ARG A 288 7.35 -3.68 27.91
CA ARG A 288 6.95 -4.88 27.19
C ARG A 288 6.14 -5.85 28.05
N ASP A 289 6.54 -6.07 29.30
CA ASP A 289 5.80 -6.94 30.23
C ASP A 289 4.47 -6.31 30.64
N ARG A 290 4.45 -4.99 30.88
CA ARG A 290 3.19 -4.27 31.14
C ARG A 290 2.23 -4.36 29.95
N PHE A 291 2.73 -4.21 28.72
CA PHE A 291 1.88 -4.34 27.53
C PHE A 291 1.36 -5.78 27.39
N TYR A 292 2.21 -6.77 27.59
CA TYR A 292 1.80 -8.17 27.59
C TYR A 292 0.71 -8.46 28.62
N GLU A 293 0.85 -8.01 29.87
CA GLU A 293 -0.16 -8.25 30.90
C GLU A 293 -1.50 -7.59 30.55
N ILE A 294 -1.50 -6.39 29.93
CA ILE A 294 -2.75 -5.78 29.42
C ILE A 294 -3.39 -6.68 28.35
N VAL A 295 -2.64 -7.07 27.32
CA VAL A 295 -3.15 -7.92 26.22
C VAL A 295 -3.65 -9.27 26.74
N LYS A 296 -2.92 -9.89 27.67
CA LYS A 296 -3.29 -11.16 28.31
C LYS A 296 -4.57 -11.03 29.14
N ASN A 297 -4.74 -9.95 29.90
CA ASN A 297 -5.93 -9.74 30.72
C ASN A 297 -7.18 -9.49 29.85
N GLU A 298 -7.03 -8.79 28.73
CA GLU A 298 -8.15 -8.47 27.84
C GLU A 298 -8.51 -9.63 26.89
N PHE A 299 -7.53 -10.39 26.40
CA PHE A 299 -7.74 -11.38 25.32
C PHE A 299 -7.19 -12.78 25.58
N GLY A 300 -6.50 -13.01 26.69
CA GLY A 300 -5.90 -14.32 27.01
C GLY A 300 -4.77 -14.74 26.06
N LEU A 301 -4.13 -13.79 25.37
CA LEU A 301 -3.08 -14.09 24.39
C LEU A 301 -1.84 -14.70 25.07
N GLU A 302 -1.33 -15.80 24.52
CA GLU A 302 -0.10 -16.43 24.98
C GLU A 302 1.13 -15.54 24.75
N ARG A 303 2.10 -15.58 25.68
CA ARG A 303 3.33 -14.78 25.56
C ARG A 303 4.08 -15.04 24.26
N SER A 304 4.18 -16.30 23.83
CA SER A 304 4.86 -16.68 22.59
C SER A 304 4.24 -16.03 21.35
N LYS A 305 2.92 -15.87 21.32
CA LYS A 305 2.17 -15.23 20.23
C LYS A 305 2.30 -13.71 20.28
N PHE A 306 2.19 -13.12 21.47
CA PHE A 306 2.49 -11.71 21.70
C PHE A 306 3.87 -11.34 21.12
N GLU A 307 4.91 -12.11 21.46
CA GLU A 307 6.27 -11.80 20.98
C GLU A 307 6.44 -11.96 19.47
N LYS A 308 5.76 -12.92 18.85
CA LYS A 308 5.75 -13.06 17.39
C LYS A 308 5.10 -11.86 16.72
N ILE A 309 3.95 -11.40 17.21
CA ILE A 309 3.25 -10.25 16.65
C ILE A 309 4.08 -8.96 16.80
N ILE A 310 4.67 -8.75 17.99
CA ILE A 310 5.60 -7.62 18.21
C ILE A 310 6.76 -7.70 17.22
N SER A 311 7.37 -8.87 17.04
CA SER A 311 8.45 -9.07 16.07
C SER A 311 8.02 -8.81 14.63
N ILE A 312 6.78 -9.17 14.25
CA ILE A 312 6.25 -8.94 12.90
C ILE A 312 6.14 -7.44 12.60
N PHE A 313 5.85 -6.58 13.56
CA PHE A 313 5.72 -5.13 13.31
C PHE A 313 6.91 -4.30 13.81
N SER A 314 7.92 -4.94 14.38
CA SER A 314 9.16 -4.28 14.81
C SER A 314 9.95 -3.79 13.60
N LEU A 315 10.48 -2.57 13.71
CA LEU A 315 11.39 -1.99 12.73
C LEU A 315 12.64 -2.88 12.62
N PRO A 316 12.86 -3.51 11.46
CA PRO A 316 13.98 -4.43 11.28
C PRO A 316 15.27 -3.64 10.96
N ASN A 317 16.42 -4.19 11.35
CA ASN A 317 17.69 -3.75 10.77
C ASN A 317 17.89 -4.47 9.43
N LEU A 318 17.62 -3.78 8.31
CA LEU A 318 17.67 -4.36 6.97
C LEU A 318 19.05 -4.30 6.31
N ASN A 319 20.09 -3.84 7.00
CA ASN A 319 21.43 -3.66 6.39
C ASN A 319 22.04 -4.96 5.87
N GLU A 320 21.65 -6.10 6.43
CA GLU A 320 22.16 -7.42 6.04
C GLU A 320 21.34 -8.07 4.90
N LEU A 321 20.16 -7.53 4.57
CA LEU A 321 19.27 -8.11 3.58
C LEU A 321 19.47 -7.43 2.22
N LYS A 322 20.14 -8.16 1.31
CA LYS A 322 20.29 -7.76 -0.09
C LYS A 322 18.97 -8.01 -0.85
N ASP A 323 18.64 -7.13 -1.79
CA ASP A 323 17.54 -7.28 -2.75
C ASP A 323 16.10 -7.16 -2.21
N ILE A 324 15.92 -6.56 -1.02
CA ILE A 324 14.59 -6.25 -0.48
C ILE A 324 14.22 -4.78 -0.79
N ASP A 325 12.96 -4.55 -1.14
CA ASP A 325 12.37 -3.20 -1.17
C ASP A 325 12.27 -2.66 0.28
N LYS A 326 13.32 -1.95 0.70
CA LYS A 326 13.49 -1.43 2.06
C LYS A 326 12.38 -0.45 2.43
N ASN A 327 11.99 0.42 1.51
CA ASN A 327 10.95 1.42 1.72
C ASN A 327 9.62 0.79 2.14
N ILE A 328 9.17 -0.23 1.42
CA ILE A 328 7.92 -0.93 1.75
C ILE A 328 8.02 -1.68 3.08
N ASN A 329 9.18 -2.23 3.40
CA ASN A 329 9.36 -2.88 4.70
C ASN A 329 9.22 -1.89 5.84
N TYR A 330 9.83 -0.70 5.74
CA TYR A 330 9.69 0.30 6.80
C TYR A 330 8.28 0.89 6.87
N GLU A 331 7.54 0.98 5.75
CA GLU A 331 6.13 1.38 5.75
C GLU A 331 5.27 0.44 6.61
N LEU A 332 5.46 -0.87 6.48
CA LEU A 332 4.63 -1.89 7.13
C LEU A 332 5.06 -2.25 8.55
N LYS A 333 6.09 -1.60 9.10
CA LYS A 333 6.67 -1.87 10.43
C LYS A 333 6.65 -0.59 11.25
N SER A 334 6.05 -0.60 12.44
CA SER A 334 5.78 0.61 13.23
C SER A 334 6.16 0.54 14.70
N ILE A 335 6.84 -0.53 15.10
CA ILE A 335 7.27 -0.72 16.49
C ILE A 335 8.78 -0.51 16.60
N LEU A 336 9.19 0.46 17.40
CA LEU A 336 10.57 0.57 17.87
C LEU A 336 10.69 -0.15 19.23
N VAL A 337 11.67 -1.05 19.35
CA VAL A 337 11.97 -1.75 20.61
C VAL A 337 13.29 -1.23 21.16
N VAL A 338 13.27 -0.69 22.38
CA VAL A 338 14.46 -0.18 23.07
C VAL A 338 14.55 -0.83 24.44
N ASN A 339 15.44 -1.81 24.60
CA ASN A 339 15.51 -2.67 25.79
C ASN A 339 14.13 -3.32 26.05
N ASP A 340 13.54 -3.06 27.22
CA ASP A 340 12.21 -3.55 27.61
C ASP A 340 11.08 -2.58 27.22
N LEU A 341 11.36 -1.49 26.51
CA LEU A 341 10.35 -0.52 26.06
C LEU A 341 9.91 -0.80 24.63
N ILE A 342 8.61 -0.62 24.39
CA ILE A 342 7.98 -0.67 23.08
C ILE A 342 7.43 0.74 22.80
N ILE A 343 7.79 1.30 21.64
CA ILE A 343 7.44 2.65 21.21
C ILE A 343 6.74 2.57 19.86
N PHE A 344 5.52 3.09 19.75
CA PHE A 344 4.74 3.06 18.51
C PHE A 344 3.59 4.08 18.51
N GLY A 345 3.14 4.43 17.31
CA GLY A 345 1.86 5.11 17.11
C GLY A 345 0.71 4.09 17.07
N PRO A 346 -0.32 4.20 17.92
CA PRO A 346 -1.44 3.26 17.95
C PRO A 346 -2.23 3.19 16.62
N TYR A 347 -2.45 4.31 15.95
CA TYR A 347 -3.13 4.35 14.66
C TYR A 347 -2.28 3.73 13.56
N ASP A 348 -0.97 3.98 13.55
CA ASP A 348 -0.06 3.42 12.56
C ASP A 348 0.10 1.89 12.72
N LEU A 349 0.14 1.40 13.96
CA LEU A 349 0.13 -0.04 14.26
C LEU A 349 -1.18 -0.72 13.84
N MET A 350 -2.33 -0.13 14.15
CA MET A 350 -3.64 -0.63 13.71
C MET A 350 -3.70 -0.73 12.18
N GLN A 351 -3.26 0.32 11.48
CA GLN A 351 -3.24 0.33 10.02
C GLN A 351 -2.27 -0.71 9.45
N ASN A 352 -1.09 -0.92 10.05
CA ASN A 352 -0.17 -2.00 9.66
C ASN A 352 -0.77 -3.38 9.85
N GLY A 353 -1.52 -3.61 10.94
CA GLY A 353 -2.31 -4.83 11.13
C GLY A 353 -3.32 -5.07 10.02
N GLY A 354 -4.12 -4.04 9.70
CA GLY A 354 -5.11 -4.12 8.62
C GLY A 354 -4.50 -4.33 7.23
N VAL A 355 -3.36 -3.68 6.93
CA VAL A 355 -2.63 -3.88 5.67
C VAL A 355 -2.04 -5.28 5.61
N PHE A 356 -1.44 -5.78 6.70
CA PHE A 356 -0.94 -7.15 6.78
C PHE A 356 -2.02 -8.16 6.40
N GLU A 357 -3.23 -8.04 6.96
CA GLU A 357 -4.34 -8.93 6.61
C GLU A 357 -4.73 -8.79 5.13
N ALA A 358 -4.88 -7.56 4.62
CA ALA A 358 -5.26 -7.33 3.22
C ALA A 358 -4.23 -7.87 2.22
N LEU A 359 -2.94 -7.82 2.55
CA LEU A 359 -1.87 -8.39 1.74
C LEU A 359 -1.96 -9.92 1.65
N HIS A 360 -2.34 -10.58 2.75
CA HIS A 360 -2.53 -12.03 2.76
C HIS A 360 -3.80 -12.46 2.04
N HIS A 361 -4.89 -11.70 2.18
CA HIS A 361 -6.11 -11.95 1.38
C HIS A 361 -5.81 -11.78 -0.10
N SER A 362 -5.13 -10.71 -0.49
CA SER A 362 -4.80 -10.46 -1.91
C SER A 362 -3.67 -11.36 -2.45
N SER A 363 -3.01 -12.13 -1.59
CA SER A 363 -1.73 -12.80 -1.88
C SER A 363 -0.63 -11.88 -2.41
N HIS A 364 -0.78 -10.57 -2.27
CA HIS A 364 0.19 -9.61 -2.76
C HIS A 364 1.25 -9.38 -1.68
N PHE A 365 2.52 -9.44 -2.08
CA PHE A 365 3.63 -9.09 -1.21
C PHE A 365 3.87 -9.93 0.08
N PRO A 366 3.51 -11.23 0.18
CA PRO A 366 3.80 -12.01 1.39
C PRO A 366 5.31 -12.19 1.62
N TYR A 367 6.14 -12.03 0.59
CA TYR A 367 7.59 -12.02 0.71
C TYR A 367 8.15 -10.90 1.59
N LEU A 368 7.37 -9.85 1.88
CA LEU A 368 7.78 -8.80 2.83
C LEU A 368 7.86 -9.31 4.28
N PHE A 369 7.19 -10.42 4.58
CA PHE A 369 7.08 -10.94 5.94
C PHE A 369 7.68 -12.34 6.11
N ILE A 370 8.04 -13.01 5.02
CA ILE A 370 8.57 -14.38 5.01
C ILE A 370 9.90 -14.41 4.25
N GLU A 371 11.00 -14.59 4.98
CA GLU A 371 12.36 -14.60 4.42
C GLU A 371 12.56 -15.69 3.35
N GLU A 372 11.92 -16.86 3.50
CA GLU A 372 12.01 -17.95 2.52
C GLU A 372 11.53 -17.51 1.13
N TYR A 373 10.50 -16.67 1.07
CA TYR A 373 9.94 -16.19 -0.20
C TYR A 373 10.82 -15.15 -0.88
N GLN A 374 11.58 -14.38 -0.10
CA GLN A 374 12.57 -13.46 -0.66
C GLN A 374 13.66 -14.22 -1.42
N LYS A 375 13.96 -15.45 -0.99
CA LYS A 375 14.96 -16.33 -1.61
C LYS A 375 14.36 -17.22 -2.71
N ASP A 376 13.08 -17.58 -2.62
CA ASP A 376 12.37 -18.42 -3.60
C ASP A 376 10.95 -17.91 -3.90
N MET A 377 10.85 -17.06 -4.93
CA MET A 377 9.58 -16.55 -5.42
C MET A 377 8.68 -17.64 -6.04
N ASN A 378 9.24 -18.77 -6.49
CA ASN A 378 8.44 -19.87 -7.04
C ASN A 378 7.72 -20.62 -5.91
N LEU A 379 8.38 -20.81 -4.78
CA LEU A 379 7.75 -21.35 -3.57
C LEU A 379 6.58 -20.47 -3.13
N MET A 380 6.80 -19.15 -3.05
CA MET A 380 5.73 -18.19 -2.75
C MET A 380 4.55 -18.35 -3.70
N ASN A 381 4.80 -18.30 -5.02
CA ASN A 381 3.74 -18.42 -6.01
C ASN A 381 2.98 -19.74 -5.88
N LYS A 382 3.67 -20.86 -5.61
CA LYS A 382 3.06 -22.18 -5.43
C LYS A 382 2.15 -22.22 -4.19
N GLU A 383 2.60 -21.67 -3.08
CA GLU A 383 1.83 -21.70 -1.82
C GLU A 383 0.67 -20.71 -1.83
N MET A 384 0.80 -19.59 -2.55
CA MET A 384 -0.24 -18.54 -2.63
C MET A 384 -1.24 -18.73 -3.77
N ASP A 385 -0.98 -19.62 -4.74
CA ASP A 385 -1.80 -19.82 -5.94
C ASP A 385 -3.29 -20.07 -5.61
N GLY A 386 -3.57 -20.86 -4.58
CA GLY A 386 -4.93 -21.17 -4.15
C GLY A 386 -5.69 -19.94 -3.64
N ILE A 387 -5.03 -19.05 -2.90
CA ILE A 387 -5.60 -17.80 -2.39
C ILE A 387 -5.75 -16.79 -3.55
N THR A 388 -4.75 -16.68 -4.42
CA THR A 388 -4.79 -15.77 -5.58
C THR A 388 -5.93 -16.09 -6.55
N LYS A 389 -6.13 -17.38 -6.86
CA LYS A 389 -7.23 -17.83 -7.72
C LYS A 389 -8.58 -17.55 -7.08
N HIS A 390 -8.73 -17.87 -5.80
CA HIS A 390 -9.96 -17.57 -5.05
C HIS A 390 -10.29 -16.08 -5.10
N MET A 391 -9.32 -15.22 -4.82
CA MET A 391 -9.54 -13.76 -4.85
C MET A 391 -9.85 -13.21 -6.22
N THR A 392 -9.25 -13.77 -7.27
CA THR A 392 -9.58 -13.38 -8.64
C THR A 392 -11.05 -13.70 -8.94
N SER A 393 -11.51 -14.93 -8.67
CA SER A 393 -12.91 -15.31 -8.90
C SER A 393 -13.88 -14.57 -7.98
N TYR A 394 -13.52 -14.33 -6.72
CA TYR A 394 -14.32 -13.51 -5.80
C TYR A 394 -14.44 -12.06 -6.28
N PHE A 395 -13.37 -11.48 -6.84
CA PHE A 395 -13.41 -10.15 -7.43
C PHE A 395 -14.31 -10.10 -8.67
N VAL A 396 -14.27 -11.12 -9.53
CA VAL A 396 -15.19 -11.25 -10.68
C VAL A 396 -16.65 -11.29 -10.18
N ALA A 397 -16.94 -12.09 -9.16
CA ALA A 397 -18.27 -12.15 -8.57
C ALA A 397 -18.71 -10.81 -7.95
N SER A 398 -17.78 -10.07 -7.33
CA SER A 398 -18.03 -8.74 -6.78
C SER A 398 -18.41 -7.72 -7.86
N VAL A 399 -17.78 -7.80 -9.05
CA VAL A 399 -18.15 -6.98 -10.22
C VAL A 399 -19.57 -7.30 -10.69
N VAL A 400 -19.95 -8.59 -10.73
CA VAL A 400 -21.31 -9.01 -11.08
C VAL A 400 -22.34 -8.47 -10.09
N ASP A 401 -22.05 -8.55 -8.79
CA ASP A 401 -22.95 -8.06 -7.74
C ASP A 401 -23.23 -6.55 -7.89
N ILE A 402 -22.18 -5.75 -8.08
CA ILE A 402 -22.29 -4.30 -8.30
C ILE A 402 -23.09 -3.98 -9.57
N LEU A 403 -22.88 -4.72 -10.66
CA LEU A 403 -23.66 -4.53 -11.89
C LEU A 403 -25.15 -4.79 -11.69
N ILE A 404 -25.50 -5.84 -10.95
CA ILE A 404 -26.90 -6.13 -10.59
C ILE A 404 -27.47 -5.00 -9.73
N GLU A 405 -26.72 -4.52 -8.72
CA GLU A 405 -27.11 -3.39 -7.86
C GLU A 405 -27.39 -2.13 -8.69
N GLY A 406 -26.55 -1.84 -9.69
CA GLY A 406 -26.70 -0.72 -10.61
C GLY A 406 -27.78 -0.89 -11.68
N GLY A 407 -28.53 -1.99 -11.69
CA GLY A 407 -29.63 -2.23 -12.61
C GLY A 407 -29.22 -2.80 -13.97
N TYR A 408 -27.96 -3.19 -14.16
CA TYR A 408 -27.52 -3.93 -15.35
C TYR A 408 -27.99 -5.38 -15.25
N ARG A 409 -28.38 -5.97 -16.39
CA ARG A 409 -28.71 -7.40 -16.42
C ARG A 409 -27.44 -8.21 -16.61
N VAL A 410 -27.36 -9.36 -15.94
CA VAL A 410 -26.34 -10.39 -16.16
C VAL A 410 -27.02 -11.71 -16.54
N PRO A 411 -26.34 -12.64 -17.23
CA PRO A 411 -26.90 -13.96 -17.51
C PRO A 411 -27.15 -14.74 -16.23
N PHE A 412 -28.22 -15.53 -16.21
CA PHE A 412 -28.53 -16.44 -15.10
C PHE A 412 -28.49 -17.89 -15.57
N GLU A 413 -28.06 -18.78 -14.70
CA GLU A 413 -28.18 -20.22 -14.88
C GLU A 413 -29.14 -20.82 -13.87
N LYS A 414 -29.80 -21.90 -14.29
CA LYS A 414 -30.72 -22.65 -13.44
C LYS A 414 -29.94 -23.71 -12.68
N LYS A 415 -29.78 -23.53 -11.37
CA LYS A 415 -29.18 -24.53 -10.48
C LYS A 415 -30.21 -25.09 -9.51
N ARG A 416 -29.92 -26.28 -8.97
CA ARG A 416 -30.77 -26.92 -7.95
C ARG A 416 -30.01 -26.99 -6.64
N TYR A 417 -30.47 -26.24 -5.64
CA TYR A 417 -29.92 -26.25 -4.28
C TYR A 417 -30.95 -26.88 -3.34
N SER A 418 -30.57 -27.89 -2.58
CA SER A 418 -31.44 -28.55 -1.60
C SER A 418 -32.81 -28.99 -2.15
N GLY A 419 -32.90 -29.32 -3.44
CA GLY A 419 -34.13 -29.71 -4.12
C GLY A 419 -34.91 -28.57 -4.78
N GLU A 420 -34.62 -27.32 -4.43
CA GLU A 420 -35.25 -26.12 -4.99
C GLU A 420 -34.49 -25.61 -6.21
N ILE A 421 -35.22 -25.08 -7.19
CA ILE A 421 -34.66 -24.49 -8.40
C ILE A 421 -34.40 -23.01 -8.12
N VAL A 422 -33.15 -22.58 -8.24
CA VAL A 422 -32.72 -21.19 -8.06
C VAL A 422 -32.04 -20.71 -9.34
N TYR A 423 -32.31 -19.46 -9.71
CA TYR A 423 -31.61 -18.79 -10.79
C TYR A 423 -30.44 -18.02 -10.21
N VAL A 424 -29.22 -18.42 -10.55
CA VAL A 424 -28.01 -17.79 -10.03
C VAL A 424 -27.29 -17.01 -11.13
N PRO A 425 -26.70 -15.84 -10.82
CA PRO A 425 -25.88 -15.11 -11.78
C PRO A 425 -24.72 -15.97 -12.30
N ARG A 426 -24.45 -15.86 -13.60
CA ARG A 426 -23.26 -16.43 -14.23
C ARG A 426 -22.12 -15.43 -14.21
N PHE A 427 -20.94 -15.92 -13.86
CA PHE A 427 -19.64 -15.27 -14.01
C PHE A 427 -18.66 -16.32 -14.55
N GLU A 428 -17.51 -15.90 -15.09
CA GLU A 428 -16.52 -16.78 -15.73
C GLU A 428 -17.19 -17.70 -16.78
N ILE A 429 -17.81 -17.08 -17.79
CA ILE A 429 -18.58 -17.76 -18.84
C ILE A 429 -17.61 -18.48 -19.78
N ASP A 430 -17.51 -19.80 -19.61
CA ASP A 430 -16.67 -20.69 -20.43
C ASP A 430 -17.32 -21.08 -21.77
N LYS A 431 -18.67 -21.04 -21.82
CA LYS A 431 -19.46 -21.55 -22.94
C LYS A 431 -20.65 -20.67 -23.29
N ILE A 432 -20.73 -20.37 -24.58
CA ILE A 432 -21.91 -19.82 -25.27
C ILE A 432 -22.13 -20.67 -26.52
N ILE A 433 -23.25 -21.38 -26.58
CA ILE A 433 -23.52 -22.35 -27.65
C ILE A 433 -24.35 -21.71 -28.76
N SER A 434 -23.80 -21.69 -29.97
CA SER A 434 -24.51 -21.33 -31.21
C SER A 434 -24.45 -22.51 -32.17
N ASN A 435 -25.60 -22.97 -32.65
CA ASN A 435 -25.72 -24.09 -33.61
C ASN A 435 -24.89 -25.34 -33.20
N GLY A 436 -24.91 -25.68 -31.90
CA GLY A 436 -24.17 -26.82 -31.35
C GLY A 436 -22.67 -26.61 -31.15
N THR A 437 -22.13 -25.41 -31.43
CA THR A 437 -20.71 -25.08 -31.27
C THR A 437 -20.50 -24.02 -30.19
N ASN A 438 -19.45 -24.13 -29.38
CA ASN A 438 -19.06 -23.08 -28.44
C ASN A 438 -18.36 -21.94 -29.18
N ILE A 439 -18.97 -20.76 -29.23
CA ILE A 439 -18.40 -19.59 -29.93
C ILE A 439 -17.12 -19.08 -29.25
N LEU A 440 -16.94 -19.39 -27.96
CA LEU A 440 -15.77 -19.06 -27.15
C LEU A 440 -14.63 -20.08 -27.28
N SER A 441 -14.82 -21.16 -28.04
CA SER A 441 -13.75 -22.15 -28.27
C SER A 441 -12.49 -21.47 -28.80
N ASN A 442 -11.36 -21.71 -28.12
CA ASN A 442 -10.03 -21.11 -28.36
C ASN A 442 -9.94 -19.59 -28.14
N LYS A 443 -10.97 -18.93 -27.61
CA LYS A 443 -10.98 -17.48 -27.32
C LYS A 443 -10.82 -17.17 -25.82
N GLY A 444 -10.96 -18.18 -24.98
CA GLY A 444 -10.95 -18.06 -23.52
C GLY A 444 -12.31 -17.66 -22.96
N ASP A 445 -12.41 -17.72 -21.64
CA ASP A 445 -13.64 -17.46 -20.90
C ASP A 445 -13.92 -15.95 -20.85
N ILE A 446 -15.18 -15.57 -20.66
CA ILE A 446 -15.58 -14.18 -20.40
C ILE A 446 -15.75 -14.02 -18.89
N ASP A 447 -14.94 -13.18 -18.24
CA ASP A 447 -15.00 -12.98 -16.79
C ASP A 447 -16.40 -12.49 -16.37
N VAL A 448 -16.88 -11.39 -16.97
CA VAL A 448 -18.25 -10.89 -16.76
C VAL A 448 -18.90 -10.49 -18.09
N LEU A 449 -20.15 -10.91 -18.27
CA LEU A 449 -21.02 -10.45 -19.36
C LEU A 449 -22.21 -9.71 -18.74
N ALA A 450 -22.47 -8.50 -19.21
CA ALA A 450 -23.58 -7.68 -18.72
C ALA A 450 -24.32 -6.99 -19.86
N LEU A 451 -25.52 -6.51 -19.57
CA LEU A 451 -26.39 -5.85 -20.52
C LEU A 451 -26.99 -4.59 -19.90
N ASP A 452 -26.73 -3.47 -20.56
CA ASP A 452 -27.53 -2.26 -20.42
C ASP A 452 -28.67 -2.30 -21.43
N GLU A 453 -29.85 -2.63 -20.93
CA GLU A 453 -31.04 -2.73 -21.75
C GLU A 453 -31.54 -1.36 -22.23
N THR A 454 -31.24 -0.28 -21.51
CA THR A 454 -31.68 1.08 -21.84
C THR A 454 -30.87 1.61 -23.01
N ASN A 455 -29.54 1.55 -22.92
CA ASN A 455 -28.65 2.02 -23.97
C ASN A 455 -28.38 0.98 -25.06
N LYS A 456 -28.93 -0.23 -24.93
CA LYS A 456 -28.76 -1.37 -25.85
C LYS A 456 -27.29 -1.74 -26.03
N ILE A 457 -26.59 -1.96 -24.90
CA ILE A 457 -25.16 -2.30 -24.89
C ILE A 457 -24.96 -3.63 -24.17
N ILE A 458 -24.28 -4.57 -24.83
CA ILE A 458 -23.73 -5.79 -24.24
C ILE A 458 -22.28 -5.50 -23.86
N PHE A 459 -21.96 -5.63 -22.58
CA PHE A 459 -20.61 -5.45 -22.06
C PHE A 459 -19.89 -6.79 -21.93
N ASN A 460 -18.73 -6.89 -22.56
CA ASN A 460 -17.73 -7.95 -22.37
C ASN A 460 -16.62 -7.41 -21.45
N ILE A 461 -16.67 -7.79 -20.19
CA ILE A 461 -15.83 -7.22 -19.14
C ILE A 461 -14.74 -8.23 -18.79
N GLU A 462 -13.48 -7.79 -18.93
CA GLU A 462 -12.32 -8.51 -18.42
C GLU A 462 -11.95 -7.96 -17.04
N VAL A 463 -11.80 -8.84 -16.07
CA VAL A 463 -11.41 -8.47 -14.71
C VAL A 463 -9.94 -8.82 -14.47
N LYS A 464 -9.21 -7.88 -13.87
CA LYS A 464 -7.78 -8.06 -13.56
C LYS A 464 -7.44 -7.69 -12.14
N TYR A 465 -7.08 -8.72 -11.37
CA TYR A 465 -6.54 -8.60 -10.02
C TYR A 465 -5.01 -8.60 -10.07
N TYR A 466 -4.42 -7.51 -10.57
CA TYR A 466 -2.97 -7.40 -10.64
C TYR A 466 -2.37 -6.95 -9.31
N GLN A 467 -1.26 -7.57 -8.93
CA GLN A 467 -0.39 -7.01 -7.90
C GLN A 467 0.02 -5.59 -8.31
N PRO A 468 -0.17 -4.58 -7.44
CA PRO A 468 0.26 -3.21 -7.66
C PRO A 468 1.74 -3.11 -8.02
N ALA A 469 2.09 -2.04 -8.73
CA ALA A 469 3.47 -1.62 -8.89
C ALA A 469 3.92 -0.88 -7.62
N THR A 470 5.17 -1.10 -7.21
CA THR A 470 5.75 -0.45 -6.02
C THR A 470 6.70 0.70 -6.34
N SER A 471 7.03 0.87 -7.63
CA SER A 471 7.91 1.93 -8.11
C SER A 471 7.47 2.42 -9.49
N LEU A 472 7.93 3.60 -9.88
CA LEU A 472 7.66 4.14 -11.21
C LEU A 472 8.17 3.19 -12.30
N LYS A 473 9.37 2.64 -12.13
CA LYS A 473 9.94 1.65 -13.03
C LYS A 473 9.03 0.44 -13.21
N GLU A 474 8.48 -0.08 -12.11
CA GLU A 474 7.49 -1.15 -12.17
C GLU A 474 6.23 -0.70 -12.92
N MET A 475 5.70 0.48 -12.65
CA MET A 475 4.53 1.01 -13.37
C MET A 475 4.76 1.05 -14.89
N MET A 476 5.93 1.52 -15.33
CA MET A 476 6.26 1.62 -16.75
C MET A 476 6.52 0.26 -17.41
N VAL A 477 7.15 -0.69 -16.71
CA VAL A 477 7.59 -1.97 -17.32
C VAL A 477 6.62 -3.11 -17.05
N LYS A 478 6.21 -3.30 -15.79
CA LYS A 478 5.40 -4.43 -15.32
C LYS A 478 3.99 -4.36 -15.87
N ASP A 479 3.37 -3.18 -15.87
CA ASP A 479 2.00 -3.01 -16.33
C ASP A 479 1.88 -3.23 -17.83
N THR A 480 2.80 -2.65 -18.61
CA THR A 480 2.90 -2.93 -20.06
C THR A 480 3.14 -4.41 -20.32
N LYS A 481 4.10 -5.04 -19.63
CA LYS A 481 4.42 -6.46 -19.84
C LYS A 481 3.25 -7.36 -19.51
N LYS A 482 2.51 -7.11 -18.41
CA LYS A 482 1.37 -7.94 -18.01
C LYS A 482 0.26 -7.95 -19.06
N LEU A 483 0.00 -6.82 -19.71
CA LEU A 483 -1.04 -6.71 -20.75
C LEU A 483 -0.59 -7.26 -22.10
N THR A 484 0.65 -6.97 -22.51
CA THR A 484 1.22 -7.41 -23.79
C THR A 484 1.55 -8.90 -23.81
N SER A 485 2.24 -9.41 -22.80
CA SER A 485 2.65 -10.84 -22.74
C SER A 485 1.47 -11.80 -22.63
N LYS A 486 0.41 -11.40 -21.91
CA LYS A 486 -0.81 -12.21 -21.76
C LYS A 486 -1.78 -12.06 -22.94
N LYS A 487 -1.45 -11.19 -23.91
CA LYS A 487 -2.31 -10.85 -25.06
C LYS A 487 -3.71 -10.45 -24.61
N THR A 488 -3.82 -9.73 -23.49
CA THR A 488 -5.12 -9.44 -22.84
C THR A 488 -6.03 -8.65 -23.79
N THR A 489 -5.49 -7.60 -24.42
CA THR A 489 -6.24 -6.77 -25.38
C THR A 489 -6.68 -7.56 -26.62
N GLU A 490 -5.82 -8.42 -27.16
CA GLU A 490 -6.13 -9.32 -28.28
C GLU A 490 -7.26 -10.30 -27.92
N LYS A 491 -7.20 -10.94 -26.74
CA LYS A 491 -8.24 -11.87 -26.26
C LYS A 491 -9.58 -11.19 -26.06
N ILE A 492 -9.59 -9.99 -25.48
CA ILE A 492 -10.81 -9.19 -25.30
C ILE A 492 -11.43 -8.87 -26.66
N LYS A 493 -10.61 -8.40 -27.62
CA LYS A 493 -11.07 -8.09 -28.97
C LYS A 493 -11.64 -9.32 -29.69
N ASN A 494 -10.95 -10.45 -29.62
CA ASN A 494 -11.41 -11.71 -30.22
C ASN A 494 -12.76 -12.17 -29.63
N ARG A 495 -12.96 -12.01 -28.31
CA ARG A 495 -14.25 -12.29 -27.66
C ARG A 495 -15.32 -11.29 -28.11
N GLN A 496 -15.01 -10.00 -28.18
CA GLN A 496 -15.93 -8.99 -28.71
C GLN A 496 -16.42 -9.32 -30.12
N GLU A 497 -15.50 -9.68 -31.02
CA GLU A 497 -15.83 -10.07 -32.40
C GLU A 497 -16.74 -11.31 -32.42
N ALA A 498 -16.48 -12.31 -31.58
CA ALA A 498 -17.35 -13.48 -31.46
C ALA A 498 -18.76 -13.12 -30.98
N LEU A 499 -18.88 -12.23 -29.99
CA LEU A 499 -20.17 -11.76 -29.48
C LEU A 499 -20.94 -10.92 -30.53
N ILE A 500 -20.24 -10.14 -31.35
CA ILE A 500 -20.85 -9.37 -32.45
C ILE A 500 -21.38 -10.29 -33.55
N LEU A 501 -20.65 -11.36 -33.87
CA LEU A 501 -21.05 -12.32 -34.90
C LEU A 501 -22.24 -13.21 -34.47
N HIS A 502 -22.38 -13.43 -33.16
CA HIS A 502 -23.39 -14.32 -32.58
C HIS A 502 -24.29 -13.59 -31.56
N LYS A 503 -24.66 -12.33 -31.83
CA LYS A 503 -25.40 -11.47 -30.89
C LYS A 503 -26.71 -12.10 -30.41
N LYS A 504 -27.42 -12.79 -31.30
CA LYS A 504 -28.69 -13.43 -30.97
C LYS A 504 -28.52 -14.44 -29.85
N GLU A 505 -27.56 -15.35 -29.98
CA GLU A 505 -27.29 -16.38 -28.97
C GLU A 505 -26.76 -15.78 -27.67
N VAL A 506 -26.09 -14.63 -27.73
CA VAL A 506 -25.69 -13.87 -26.56
C VAL A 506 -26.90 -13.26 -25.85
N LEU A 507 -27.82 -12.65 -26.60
CA LEU A 507 -29.06 -12.06 -26.06
C LEU A 507 -30.03 -13.11 -25.49
N ASP A 508 -30.02 -14.32 -26.05
CA ASP A 508 -30.77 -15.46 -25.51
C ASP A 508 -30.35 -15.79 -24.06
N LEU A 509 -29.08 -15.56 -23.68
CA LEU A 509 -28.61 -15.71 -22.29
C LEU A 509 -29.29 -14.74 -21.31
N PHE A 510 -29.81 -13.62 -21.82
CA PHE A 510 -30.56 -12.61 -21.07
C PHE A 510 -32.08 -12.76 -21.23
N ASN A 511 -32.54 -13.84 -21.88
CA ASN A 511 -33.94 -14.08 -22.27
C ASN A 511 -34.52 -13.02 -23.22
N ILE A 512 -33.71 -12.46 -24.12
CA ILE A 512 -34.13 -11.47 -25.12
C ILE A 512 -34.10 -12.13 -26.50
N LYS A 513 -35.28 -12.25 -27.13
CA LYS A 513 -35.44 -13.02 -28.38
C LYS A 513 -35.41 -12.18 -29.66
N ASP A 514 -35.64 -10.87 -29.57
CA ASP A 514 -35.81 -9.98 -30.71
C ASP A 514 -34.94 -8.71 -30.57
N GLY A 515 -34.59 -8.11 -31.72
CA GLY A 515 -33.92 -6.79 -31.76
C GLY A 515 -32.39 -6.83 -31.64
N ASP A 516 -31.75 -7.93 -32.00
CA ASP A 516 -30.30 -8.13 -31.96
C ASP A 516 -29.49 -7.07 -32.71
N GLU A 517 -30.00 -6.57 -33.84
CA GLU A 517 -29.37 -5.49 -34.61
C GLU A 517 -29.24 -4.17 -33.82
N GLN A 518 -30.10 -3.95 -32.82
CA GLN A 518 -30.09 -2.72 -32.01
C GLN A 518 -28.97 -2.73 -30.97
N TYR A 519 -28.49 -3.92 -30.57
CA TYR A 519 -27.49 -4.04 -29.52
C TYR A 519 -26.08 -3.87 -30.07
N LYS A 520 -25.31 -3.03 -29.36
CA LYS A 520 -23.87 -2.87 -29.57
C LYS A 520 -23.11 -3.72 -28.57
N VAL A 521 -21.97 -4.26 -28.96
CA VAL A 521 -21.06 -4.94 -28.04
C VAL A 521 -19.90 -4.00 -27.73
N LYS A 522 -19.65 -3.74 -26.45
CA LYS A 522 -18.47 -3.00 -25.97
C LYS A 522 -17.67 -3.91 -25.06
N SER A 523 -16.34 -3.81 -25.14
CA SER A 523 -15.48 -4.43 -24.15
C SER A 523 -14.79 -3.38 -23.31
N LEU A 524 -14.58 -3.71 -22.04
CA LEU A 524 -13.82 -2.89 -21.10
C LEU A 524 -13.02 -3.78 -20.16
N ILE A 525 -12.00 -3.19 -19.54
CA ILE A 525 -11.20 -3.84 -18.49
C ILE A 525 -11.57 -3.22 -17.16
N VAL A 526 -11.80 -4.04 -16.14
CA VAL A 526 -11.91 -3.63 -14.74
C VAL A 526 -10.71 -4.16 -13.97
N THR A 527 -10.00 -3.29 -13.26
CA THR A 527 -8.93 -3.71 -12.35
C THR A 527 -9.31 -3.46 -10.90
N ALA A 528 -8.68 -4.19 -10.00
CA ALA A 528 -8.84 -3.94 -8.56
C ALA A 528 -8.26 -2.60 -8.10
N ARG A 529 -7.26 -2.09 -8.85
CA ARG A 529 -6.44 -0.91 -8.53
C ARG A 529 -6.02 -0.22 -9.83
N GLU A 530 -5.64 1.05 -9.74
CA GLU A 530 -5.19 1.82 -10.90
C GLU A 530 -4.04 1.13 -11.67
N ASN A 531 -4.00 1.28 -12.99
CA ASN A 531 -2.99 0.68 -13.84
C ASN A 531 -2.44 1.69 -14.84
N PHE A 532 -1.18 2.09 -14.66
CA PHE A 532 -0.58 3.18 -15.39
C PHE A 532 -0.61 2.99 -16.92
N TYR A 533 -0.39 1.77 -17.39
CA TYR A 533 -0.42 1.48 -18.82
C TYR A 533 -1.83 1.64 -19.43
N LEU A 534 -2.89 1.27 -18.69
CA LEU A 534 -4.26 1.43 -19.17
C LEU A 534 -4.68 2.91 -19.18
N THR A 535 -4.30 3.68 -18.15
CA THR A 535 -4.47 5.14 -18.11
C THR A 535 -3.82 5.81 -19.33
N SER A 536 -2.56 5.48 -19.60
CA SER A 536 -1.76 6.13 -20.66
C SER A 536 -2.15 5.74 -22.09
N ASN A 537 -2.83 4.60 -22.31
CA ASN A 537 -3.14 4.09 -23.66
C ASN A 537 -4.61 4.25 -24.08
N ASN A 538 -5.44 4.97 -23.31
CA ASN A 538 -6.84 5.26 -23.66
C ASN A 538 -7.68 4.01 -24.03
N TYR A 539 -7.39 2.87 -23.41
CA TYR A 539 -8.26 1.69 -23.54
C TYR A 539 -9.52 1.90 -22.68
N PRO A 540 -10.71 1.40 -23.10
CA PRO A 540 -11.90 1.42 -22.25
C PRO A 540 -11.64 0.63 -20.97
N TYR A 541 -11.53 1.35 -19.87
CA TYR A 541 -10.98 0.85 -18.62
C TYR A 541 -11.60 1.61 -17.45
N TYR A 542 -11.78 0.90 -16.35
CA TYR A 542 -12.11 1.47 -15.05
C TYR A 542 -11.30 0.76 -13.97
N ASN A 543 -10.74 1.50 -13.02
CA ASN A 543 -10.38 0.88 -11.75
C ASN A 543 -11.65 0.57 -10.94
N TRP A 544 -11.54 -0.25 -9.89
CA TRP A 544 -12.70 -0.66 -9.07
C TRP A 544 -13.51 0.52 -8.51
N ILE A 545 -12.83 1.59 -8.09
CA ILE A 545 -13.48 2.77 -7.50
C ILE A 545 -14.31 3.50 -8.56
N GLU A 546 -13.71 3.74 -9.72
CA GLU A 546 -14.38 4.39 -10.84
C GLU A 546 -15.53 3.53 -11.37
N PHE A 547 -15.31 2.23 -11.49
CA PHE A 547 -16.32 1.27 -11.96
C PHE A 547 -17.55 1.30 -11.06
N ASN A 548 -17.35 1.21 -9.73
CA ASN A 548 -18.45 1.23 -8.76
C ASN A 548 -19.25 2.54 -8.86
N LYS A 549 -18.56 3.69 -8.96
CA LYS A 549 -19.19 5.00 -9.17
C LYS A 549 -19.96 5.08 -10.49
N ALA A 550 -19.39 4.58 -11.58
CA ALA A 550 -19.99 4.61 -12.90
C ALA A 550 -21.26 3.73 -12.96
N VAL A 551 -21.19 2.51 -12.41
CA VAL A 551 -22.34 1.60 -12.33
C VAL A 551 -23.47 2.21 -11.51
N ARG A 552 -23.19 2.72 -10.31
CA ARG A 552 -24.22 3.33 -9.44
C ARG A 552 -24.83 4.60 -10.01
N ALA A 553 -24.08 5.33 -10.84
CA ALA A 553 -24.59 6.48 -11.57
C ALA A 553 -25.28 6.12 -12.89
N ASN A 554 -25.30 4.83 -13.28
CA ASN A 554 -25.76 4.32 -14.57
C ASN A 554 -25.07 5.03 -15.77
N LYS A 555 -23.74 5.11 -15.70
CA LYS A 555 -22.87 5.84 -16.64
C LYS A 555 -21.79 4.96 -17.29
N LEU A 556 -21.94 3.63 -17.23
CA LEU A 556 -20.92 2.69 -17.74
C LEU A 556 -20.69 2.79 -19.26
#